data_AF-A0A1D2AC80-F1
#
_entry.id   AF-A0A1D2AC80-F1
#
_cell.length_a   1.000
_cell.length_b   1.000
_cell.length_c   1.000
_cell.angle_alpha   90.00
_cell.angle_beta   90.00
_cell.angle_gamma   90.00
#
_symmetry.space_group_name_H-M   'P 1'
#
loop_
_entity.id
_entity.type
_entity.pdbx_description
1 polymer ?
#
loop_
_entity_poly.entity_id
_entity_poly.type
_entity_poly.pdbx_seq_one_letter_code
_entity_poly.pdbx_strand_id
1 'polypeptide(L)'
;MTEQRIAARPKGTWGPSDDSRLMQLVQAHGEGPWSTIARAFEGRTGKQCRERWANHLRPNIRRGAWREEEELRFVDCHRTVGNRWADIAKRIPGRTENAVKNHWNATLRRKPCSAPGGRDTLLKRYMVEQGFCPGPPALPPDSGRSKRSRRHVRQGAPPGLAEAGPG
;
A
#
# COMPACT_ATOMS: atom_id res chain seq x y z
N MET A 1 3.52 -27.75 30.15
CA MET A 1 2.57 -27.74 29.02
C MET A 1 2.09 -26.31 28.88
N THR A 2 2.62 -25.56 27.91
CA THR A 2 2.27 -24.15 27.68
C THR A 2 0.88 -24.07 27.05
N GLU A 3 -0.11 -23.66 27.84
CA GLU A 3 -1.43 -23.29 27.34
C GLU A 3 -1.29 -22.06 26.43
N GLN A 4 -1.39 -22.29 25.12
CA GLN A 4 -1.50 -21.20 24.17
C GLN A 4 -2.87 -20.54 24.34
N ARG A 5 -2.88 -19.30 24.85
CA ARG A 5 -4.06 -18.42 24.81
C ARG A 5 -4.52 -18.32 23.36
N ILE A 6 -5.63 -18.98 23.03
CA ILE A 6 -6.31 -18.80 21.74
C ILE A 6 -6.85 -17.37 21.75
N ALA A 7 -6.15 -16.46 21.07
CA ALA A 7 -6.67 -15.13 20.81
C ALA A 7 -7.94 -15.29 19.97
N ALA A 8 -9.10 -15.02 20.57
CA ALA A 8 -10.37 -15.02 19.86
C ALA A 8 -10.27 -14.08 18.66
N ARG A 9 -10.37 -14.67 17.46
CA ARG A 9 -10.25 -13.96 16.20
C ARG A 9 -11.29 -12.84 16.13
N PRO A 10 -10.93 -11.62 15.68
CA PRO A 10 -11.89 -10.54 15.53
C PRO A 10 -13.06 -11.02 14.66
N LYS A 11 -14.28 -10.90 15.18
CA LYS A 11 -15.52 -11.20 14.46
C LYS A 11 -15.51 -10.38 13.16
N GLY A 12 -15.23 -11.01 12.02
CA GLY A 12 -15.20 -10.36 10.72
C GLY A 12 -13.99 -10.66 9.82
N THR A 13 -12.83 -11.01 10.36
CA THR A 13 -11.66 -11.35 9.53
C THR A 13 -11.92 -12.68 8.82
N TRP A 14 -11.65 -12.82 7.51
CA TRP A 14 -11.67 -14.12 6.80
C TRP A 14 -10.32 -14.81 6.94
N GLY A 15 -10.29 -16.14 6.91
CA GLY A 15 -9.12 -16.91 7.31
C GLY A 15 -9.02 -18.18 6.48
N PRO A 16 -7.88 -18.88 6.49
CA PRO A 16 -7.61 -19.94 5.52
C PRO A 16 -8.65 -21.07 5.55
N SER A 17 -9.13 -21.44 6.74
CA SER A 17 -10.18 -22.45 6.92
C SER A 17 -11.53 -21.97 6.37
N ASP A 18 -11.91 -20.71 6.65
CA ASP A 18 -13.14 -20.12 6.13
C ASP A 18 -13.10 -20.00 4.60
N ASP A 19 -11.95 -19.59 4.05
CA ASP A 19 -11.74 -19.45 2.62
C ASP A 19 -11.82 -20.82 1.92
N SER A 20 -11.14 -21.83 2.47
CA SER A 20 -11.23 -23.22 1.98
C SER A 20 -12.67 -23.72 1.99
N ARG A 21 -13.39 -23.47 3.08
CA ARG A 21 -14.80 -23.86 3.21
C ARG A 21 -15.68 -23.13 2.19
N LEU A 22 -15.44 -21.84 1.98
CA LEU A 22 -16.20 -21.06 1.01
C LEU A 22 -15.95 -21.55 -0.42
N MET A 23 -14.70 -21.87 -0.77
CA MET A 23 -14.36 -22.43 -2.09
C MET A 23 -15.05 -23.77 -2.33
N GLN A 24 -15.03 -24.68 -1.35
CA GLN A 24 -15.72 -25.97 -1.45
C GLN A 24 -17.23 -25.81 -1.66
N LEU A 25 -17.87 -24.93 -0.89
CA LEU A 25 -19.31 -24.69 -1.00
C LEU A 25 -19.70 -24.06 -2.34
N VAL A 26 -18.89 -23.14 -2.86
CA VAL A 26 -19.11 -22.57 -4.20
C VAL A 26 -18.87 -23.62 -5.29
N GLN A 27 -17.90 -24.51 -5.13
CA GLN A 27 -17.68 -25.61 -6.05
C GLN A 27 -18.85 -26.62 -6.06
N ALA A 28 -19.45 -26.88 -4.90
CA ALA A 28 -20.57 -27.81 -4.75
C ALA A 28 -21.93 -27.23 -5.20
N HIS A 29 -22.19 -25.96 -4.90
CA HIS A 29 -23.50 -25.32 -5.15
C HIS A 29 -23.52 -24.34 -6.32
N GLY A 30 -22.35 -24.02 -6.89
CA GLY A 30 -22.19 -22.95 -7.89
C GLY A 30 -22.09 -21.55 -7.28
N GLU A 31 -21.76 -20.57 -8.14
CA GLU A 31 -21.76 -19.15 -7.77
C GLU A 31 -23.20 -18.60 -7.82
N GLY A 32 -23.75 -18.14 -6.68
CA GLY A 32 -25.11 -17.57 -6.68
C GLY A 32 -25.93 -17.76 -5.41
N PRO A 33 -26.10 -18.97 -4.88
CA PRO A 33 -26.94 -19.24 -3.72
C PRO A 33 -26.24 -18.84 -2.40
N TRP A 34 -25.81 -17.58 -2.30
CA TRP A 34 -25.00 -17.06 -1.20
C TRP A 34 -25.70 -17.16 0.16
N SER A 35 -27.02 -17.02 0.21
CA SER A 35 -27.80 -17.21 1.43
C SER A 35 -27.71 -18.64 1.94
N THR A 36 -27.76 -19.63 1.05
CA THR A 36 -27.59 -21.04 1.40
C THR A 36 -26.16 -21.32 1.84
N ILE A 37 -25.17 -20.80 1.10
CA ILE A 37 -23.75 -20.95 1.44
C ILE A 37 -23.43 -20.35 2.82
N ALA A 38 -24.02 -19.19 3.14
CA ALA A 38 -23.80 -18.52 4.43
C ALA A 38 -24.30 -19.31 5.63
N ARG A 39 -25.27 -20.23 5.48
CA ARG A 39 -25.74 -21.09 6.57
C ARG A 39 -24.66 -22.01 7.12
N ALA A 40 -23.60 -22.26 6.34
CA ALA A 40 -22.44 -23.05 6.75
C ALA A 40 -21.42 -22.23 7.58
N PHE A 41 -21.65 -20.94 7.80
CA PHE A 41 -20.77 -20.06 8.53
C PHE A 41 -21.51 -19.40 9.70
N GLU A 42 -20.97 -19.54 10.91
CA GLU A 42 -21.54 -18.88 12.08
C GLU A 42 -21.30 -17.36 12.01
N GLY A 43 -22.38 -16.57 12.12
CA GLY A 43 -22.31 -15.11 12.14
C GLY A 43 -21.89 -14.45 10.81
N ARG A 44 -21.96 -15.16 9.68
CA ARG A 44 -21.76 -14.59 8.34
C ARG A 44 -23.06 -14.52 7.56
N THR A 45 -23.18 -13.50 6.72
CA THR A 45 -24.30 -13.31 5.81
C THR A 45 -23.91 -13.66 4.37
N GLY A 46 -24.90 -13.96 3.52
CA GLY A 46 -24.66 -14.24 2.10
C GLY A 46 -23.92 -13.12 1.39
N LYS A 47 -24.17 -11.85 1.77
CA LYS A 47 -23.44 -10.69 1.26
C LYS A 47 -21.94 -10.81 1.53
N GLN A 48 -21.55 -11.17 2.75
CA GLN A 48 -20.14 -11.33 3.13
C GLN A 48 -19.48 -12.49 2.37
N CYS A 49 -20.19 -13.61 2.19
CA CYS A 49 -19.70 -14.74 1.39
C CYS A 49 -19.47 -14.33 -0.08
N ARG A 50 -20.44 -13.66 -0.70
CA ARG A 50 -20.32 -13.14 -2.07
C ARG A 50 -19.14 -12.18 -2.19
N GLU A 51 -19.04 -11.22 -1.27
CA GLU A 51 -17.98 -10.21 -1.31
C GLU A 51 -16.60 -10.85 -1.18
N ARG A 52 -16.44 -11.82 -0.27
CA ARG A 52 -15.19 -12.55 -0.12
C ARG A 52 -14.83 -13.33 -1.38
N TRP A 53 -15.79 -14.05 -1.94
CA TRP A 53 -15.60 -14.80 -3.17
C TRP A 53 -15.17 -13.88 -4.33
N ALA A 54 -15.98 -12.85 -4.60
CA ALA A 54 -15.82 -11.96 -5.74
C ALA A 54 -14.57 -11.07 -5.65
N ASN A 55 -14.08 -10.75 -4.45
CA ASN A 55 -12.90 -9.90 -4.27
C ASN A 55 -11.60 -10.65 -4.02
N HIS A 56 -11.66 -11.88 -3.49
CA HIS A 56 -10.46 -12.57 -3.00
C HIS A 56 -10.29 -14.02 -3.44
N LEU A 57 -11.36 -14.79 -3.66
CA LEU A 57 -11.23 -16.25 -3.87
C LEU A 57 -11.41 -16.69 -5.32
N ARG A 58 -12.22 -15.97 -6.11
CA ARG A 58 -12.46 -16.33 -7.51
C ARG A 58 -11.12 -16.52 -8.27
N PRO A 59 -10.96 -17.59 -9.06
CA PRO A 59 -9.68 -17.98 -9.65
C PRO A 59 -9.09 -16.91 -10.58
N ASN A 60 -9.94 -16.13 -11.25
CA ASN A 60 -9.53 -15.13 -12.23
C ASN A 60 -9.03 -13.81 -11.62
N ILE A 61 -8.93 -13.70 -10.28
CA ILE A 61 -8.50 -12.48 -9.60
C ILE A 61 -6.97 -12.44 -9.48
N ARG A 62 -6.37 -11.36 -10.00
CA ARG A 62 -4.94 -11.07 -9.87
C ARG A 62 -4.65 -10.39 -8.53
N ARG A 63 -3.76 -11.02 -7.74
CA ARG A 63 -3.40 -10.58 -6.37
C ARG A 63 -2.00 -9.93 -6.28
N GLY A 64 -1.26 -9.89 -7.39
CA GLY A 64 0.09 -9.33 -7.44
C GLY A 64 0.14 -7.80 -7.55
N ALA A 65 1.36 -7.27 -7.63
CA ALA A 65 1.63 -5.85 -7.85
C ALA A 65 0.94 -5.32 -9.10
N TRP A 66 0.56 -4.04 -9.09
CA TRP A 66 0.03 -3.36 -10.26
C TRP A 66 1.12 -3.20 -11.31
N ARG A 67 0.84 -3.65 -12.51
CA ARG A 67 1.76 -3.49 -13.65
C ARG A 67 1.49 -2.17 -14.35
N GLU A 68 2.50 -1.69 -15.06
CA GLU A 68 2.42 -0.43 -15.78
C GLU A 68 1.29 -0.42 -16.81
N GLU A 69 1.07 -1.53 -17.53
CA GLU A 69 -0.02 -1.64 -18.50
C GLU A 69 -1.41 -1.67 -17.84
N GLU A 70 -1.50 -2.09 -16.57
CA GLU A 70 -2.73 -2.03 -15.78
C GLU A 70 -3.00 -0.58 -15.34
N GLU A 71 -1.96 0.14 -14.92
CA GLU A 71 -2.05 1.56 -14.55
C GLU A 71 -2.35 2.47 -15.74
N LEU A 72 -1.79 2.19 -16.93
CA LEU A 72 -2.12 2.94 -18.16
C LEU A 72 -3.62 2.88 -18.46
N ARG A 73 -4.20 1.68 -18.43
CA ARG A 73 -5.65 1.48 -18.62
C ARG A 73 -6.47 2.13 -17.52
N PHE A 74 -5.97 2.08 -16.28
CA PHE A 74 -6.61 2.78 -15.16
C PHE A 74 -6.70 4.28 -15.47
N VAL A 75 -5.57 4.92 -15.77
CA VAL A 75 -5.47 6.36 -15.97
C VAL A 75 -6.32 6.81 -17.16
N ASP A 76 -6.23 6.10 -18.28
CA ASP A 76 -7.03 6.37 -19.48
C ASP A 76 -8.53 6.33 -19.19
N CYS A 77 -8.97 5.28 -18.48
CA CYS A 77 -10.37 5.16 -18.11
C CYS A 77 -10.78 6.23 -17.08
N HIS A 78 -9.94 6.51 -16.07
CA HIS A 78 -10.24 7.53 -15.07
C HIS A 78 -10.36 8.94 -15.69
N ARG A 79 -9.56 9.28 -16.71
CA ARG A 79 -9.68 10.54 -17.45
C ARG A 79 -11.04 10.72 -18.12
N THR A 80 -11.68 9.62 -18.54
CA THR A 80 -12.95 9.66 -19.28
C THR A 80 -14.18 9.55 -18.38
N VAL A 81 -14.14 8.69 -17.35
CA VAL A 81 -15.32 8.40 -16.52
C VAL A 81 -15.18 8.85 -15.05
N GLY A 82 -13.99 9.28 -14.61
CA GLY A 82 -13.71 9.65 -13.23
C GLY A 82 -13.77 8.46 -12.26
N ASN A 83 -14.26 8.69 -11.04
CA ASN A 83 -14.33 7.70 -9.94
C ASN A 83 -15.39 6.59 -10.14
N ARG A 84 -15.64 6.14 -11.36
CA ARG A 84 -16.51 4.99 -11.67
C ARG A 84 -15.71 3.70 -11.64
N TRP A 85 -15.42 3.22 -10.44
CA TRP A 85 -14.54 2.07 -10.20
C TRP A 85 -14.98 0.80 -10.94
N ALA A 86 -16.29 0.55 -11.02
CA ALA A 86 -16.83 -0.61 -11.72
C ALA A 86 -16.51 -0.56 -13.23
N ASP A 87 -16.59 0.62 -13.85
CA ASP A 87 -16.29 0.80 -15.26
C ASP A 87 -14.78 0.71 -15.54
N ILE A 88 -13.95 1.25 -14.64
CA ILE A 88 -12.49 1.09 -14.72
C ILE A 88 -12.10 -0.38 -14.58
N ALA A 89 -12.70 -1.12 -13.64
CA ALA A 89 -12.40 -2.53 -13.44
C ALA A 89 -12.74 -3.40 -14.67
N LYS A 90 -13.81 -3.08 -15.42
CA LYS A 90 -14.14 -3.78 -16.67
C LYS A 90 -13.04 -3.67 -17.73
N ARG A 91 -12.24 -2.59 -17.70
CA ARG A 91 -11.13 -2.36 -18.64
C ARG A 91 -9.84 -3.05 -18.21
N ILE A 92 -9.74 -3.57 -16.99
CA ILE A 92 -8.51 -4.16 -16.44
C ILE A 92 -8.78 -5.63 -16.07
N PRO A 93 -8.48 -6.59 -16.97
CA PRO A 93 -8.84 -7.99 -16.76
C PRO A 93 -8.16 -8.56 -15.51
N GLY A 94 -8.95 -9.24 -14.69
CA GLY A 94 -8.50 -9.87 -13.45
C GLY A 94 -8.32 -8.91 -12.26
N ARG A 95 -8.58 -7.61 -12.40
CA ARG A 95 -8.71 -6.68 -11.27
C ARG A 95 -10.20 -6.45 -10.97
N THR A 96 -10.53 -6.40 -9.68
CA THR A 96 -11.90 -6.13 -9.22
C THR A 96 -12.09 -4.65 -8.96
N GLU A 97 -13.35 -4.20 -8.91
CA GLU A 97 -13.70 -2.84 -8.49
C GLU A 97 -13.03 -2.45 -7.16
N ASN A 98 -13.05 -3.38 -6.20
CA ASN A 98 -12.41 -3.18 -4.91
C ASN A 98 -10.90 -3.01 -5.04
N ALA A 99 -10.25 -3.77 -5.93
CA ALA A 99 -8.82 -3.62 -6.20
C ALA A 99 -8.48 -2.25 -6.79
N VAL A 100 -9.27 -1.78 -7.76
CA VAL A 100 -9.14 -0.46 -8.41
C VAL A 100 -9.24 0.66 -7.36
N LYS A 101 -10.33 0.66 -6.59
CA LYS A 101 -10.55 1.64 -5.51
C LYS A 101 -9.43 1.61 -4.47
N ASN A 102 -8.98 0.40 -4.08
CA ASN A 102 -7.88 0.26 -3.12
C ASN A 102 -6.56 0.78 -3.67
N HIS A 103 -6.27 0.59 -4.96
CA HIS A 103 -5.06 1.10 -5.61
C HIS A 103 -5.04 2.63 -5.63
N TRP A 104 -6.16 3.25 -6.00
CA TRP A 104 -6.34 4.70 -5.93
C TRP A 104 -6.11 5.25 -4.52
N ASN A 105 -6.83 4.71 -3.53
CA ASN A 105 -6.74 5.18 -2.16
C ASN A 105 -5.37 4.91 -1.52
N ALA A 106 -4.72 3.79 -1.86
CA ALA A 106 -3.36 3.51 -1.42
C ALA A 106 -2.36 4.51 -2.02
N THR A 107 -2.60 4.96 -3.25
CA THR A 107 -1.79 5.98 -3.92
C THR A 107 -2.05 7.37 -3.31
N LEU A 108 -3.29 7.73 -3.00
CA LEU A 108 -3.64 8.99 -2.30
C LEU A 108 -2.97 9.11 -0.93
N ARG A 109 -3.05 8.04 -0.11
CA ARG A 109 -2.50 8.06 1.26
C ARG A 109 -0.99 8.12 1.32
N ARG A 110 -0.29 7.80 0.22
CA ARG A 110 1.16 7.87 0.17
C ARG A 110 1.59 9.33 0.12
N LYS A 111 2.04 9.82 1.28
CA LYS A 111 2.73 11.12 1.37
C LYS A 111 3.84 11.17 0.31
N PRO A 112 4.09 12.34 -0.29
CA PRO A 112 5.31 12.57 -1.05
C PRO A 112 6.50 12.53 -0.07
N CYS A 113 6.98 11.33 0.26
CA CYS A 113 8.18 11.18 1.07
C CYS A 113 9.37 11.61 0.23
N SER A 114 10.17 12.53 0.78
CA SER A 114 11.48 12.99 0.30
C SER A 114 12.56 11.90 0.25
N ALA A 115 12.17 10.63 0.38
CA ALA A 115 13.08 9.49 0.42
C ALA A 115 13.24 8.88 -0.98
N PRO A 116 14.48 8.73 -1.48
CA PRO A 116 14.74 8.02 -2.73
C PRO A 116 14.39 6.54 -2.51
N GLY A 117 13.24 6.09 -3.02
CA GLY A 117 12.75 4.73 -2.83
C GLY A 117 11.23 4.57 -2.81
N GLY A 118 10.47 5.66 -2.78
CA GLY A 118 9.03 5.60 -3.06
C GLY A 118 8.80 5.10 -4.48
N ARG A 119 8.04 4.00 -4.66
CA ARG A 119 7.63 3.54 -6.01
C ARG A 119 6.96 4.69 -6.76
N ASP A 120 7.65 5.16 -7.78
CA ASP A 120 7.14 6.12 -8.74
C ASP A 120 6.31 5.35 -9.78
N THR A 121 4.99 5.36 -9.59
CA THR A 121 4.05 4.62 -10.44
C THR A 121 3.32 5.58 -11.38
N LEU A 122 2.84 5.10 -12.53
CA LEU A 122 2.15 5.95 -13.50
C LEU A 122 0.89 6.57 -12.90
N LEU A 123 0.17 5.79 -12.09
CA LEU A 123 -1.01 6.30 -11.40
C LEU A 123 -0.65 7.45 -10.46
N LYS A 124 0.49 7.35 -9.74
CA LYS A 124 0.94 8.41 -8.84
C LYS A 124 1.28 9.69 -9.59
N ARG A 125 2.01 9.58 -10.72
CA ARG A 125 2.34 10.74 -11.57
C ARG A 125 1.08 11.42 -12.09
N TYR A 126 0.12 10.63 -12.59
CA TYR A 126 -1.18 11.14 -13.02
C TYR A 126 -1.93 11.85 -11.90
N MET A 127 -1.98 11.29 -10.70
CA MET A 127 -2.69 11.90 -9.58
C MET A 127 -2.07 13.23 -9.12
N VAL A 128 -0.74 13.37 -9.21
CA VAL A 128 -0.04 14.64 -8.94
C VAL A 128 -0.33 15.66 -10.04
N GLU A 129 -0.28 15.25 -11.32
CA GLU A 129 -0.62 16.11 -12.47
C GLU A 129 -2.04 16.69 -12.35
N GLN A 130 -3.00 15.88 -11.91
CA GLN A 130 -4.39 16.29 -11.73
C GLN A 130 -4.66 16.97 -10.37
N GLY A 131 -3.64 17.17 -9.53
CA GLY A 131 -3.77 17.86 -8.24
C GLY A 131 -4.49 17.08 -7.13
N PHE A 132 -4.68 15.76 -7.27
CA PHE A 132 -5.30 14.92 -6.22
C PHE A 132 -4.36 14.64 -5.04
N CYS A 133 -3.04 14.72 -5.27
CA CYS A 133 -2.02 14.55 -4.25
C CYS A 133 -1.15 15.81 -4.18
N PRO A 134 -0.74 16.25 -2.98
CA PRO A 134 0.28 17.28 -2.88
C PRO A 134 1.56 16.76 -3.53
N GLY A 135 2.14 17.55 -4.44
CA GLY A 135 3.45 17.27 -5.00
C GLY A 135 4.53 17.25 -3.92
N PRO A 136 5.72 16.67 -4.19
CA PRO A 136 6.84 16.82 -3.28
C PRO A 136 7.06 18.32 -2.99
N PRO A 137 7.34 18.69 -1.73
CA PRO A 137 7.67 20.07 -1.41
C PRO A 137 8.83 20.49 -2.32
N ALA A 138 8.70 21.64 -2.98
CA ALA A 138 9.78 22.22 -3.77
C ALA A 138 11.02 22.23 -2.89
N LEU A 139 12.09 21.56 -3.34
CA LEU A 139 13.36 21.61 -2.64
C LEU A 139 13.74 23.08 -2.50
N PRO A 140 14.20 23.53 -1.31
CA PRO A 140 14.71 24.89 -1.20
C PRO A 140 15.82 25.09 -2.23
N PRO A 141 15.92 26.28 -2.87
CA PRO A 141 16.97 26.54 -3.84
C PRO A 141 18.33 26.24 -3.19
N ASP A 142 19.15 25.46 -3.90
CA ASP A 142 20.50 25.06 -3.50
C ASP A 142 21.29 26.29 -3.06
N SER A 143 21.38 26.52 -1.74
CA SER A 143 22.29 27.50 -1.19
C SER A 143 23.69 26.95 -1.40
N GLY A 144 24.29 27.40 -2.51
CA GLY A 144 25.50 26.87 -3.10
C GLY A 144 26.53 26.37 -2.09
N ARG A 145 26.83 25.07 -2.18
CA ARG A 145 28.04 24.51 -1.61
C ARG A 145 29.25 25.04 -2.38
N SER A 146 29.71 26.24 -2.02
CA SER A 146 30.97 26.78 -2.51
C SER A 146 32.12 25.98 -1.89
N LYS A 147 32.84 25.24 -2.74
CA LYS A 147 34.11 24.61 -2.38
C LYS A 147 35.13 25.71 -2.07
N ARG A 148 35.70 25.74 -0.86
CA ARG A 148 37.13 26.07 -0.73
C ARG A 148 37.80 25.40 0.46
N SER A 149 38.71 24.53 0.08
CA SER A 149 39.78 23.93 0.87
C SER A 149 40.69 24.98 1.52
N ARG A 150 41.12 24.73 2.76
CA ARG A 150 42.53 24.88 3.17
C ARG A 150 42.81 24.07 4.45
N ARG A 151 43.67 23.07 4.29
CA ARG A 151 44.36 22.33 5.36
C ARG A 151 45.10 23.31 6.27
N HIS A 152 45.19 23.01 7.56
CA HIS A 152 46.40 23.23 8.37
C HIS A 152 46.54 22.07 9.37
N VAL A 153 47.60 21.29 9.18
CA VAL A 153 48.19 20.35 10.14
C VAL A 153 48.89 21.16 11.21
N ARG A 154 48.67 20.89 12.49
CA ARG A 154 49.70 21.01 13.54
C ARG A 154 49.52 19.95 14.61
N GLN A 155 50.63 19.25 14.86
CA GLN A 155 50.87 18.18 15.82
C GLN A 155 51.21 18.75 17.21
N GLY A 156 51.10 17.90 18.25
CA GLY A 156 52.05 17.89 19.37
C GLY A 156 51.59 18.49 20.71
N ALA A 157 51.35 17.61 21.69
CA ALA A 157 51.49 17.87 23.15
C ALA A 157 53.00 17.76 23.55
N PRO A 158 53.47 17.87 24.83
CA PRO A 158 52.77 17.97 26.13
C PRO A 158 53.49 18.97 27.12
N PRO A 159 53.63 18.75 28.45
CA PRO A 159 53.29 19.72 29.50
C PRO A 159 54.52 20.33 30.22
N GLY A 160 54.33 21.27 31.16
CA GLY A 160 55.35 21.52 32.18
C GLY A 160 55.37 22.90 32.84
N LEU A 161 55.27 22.83 34.17
CA LEU A 161 55.98 23.61 35.18
C LEU A 161 55.44 24.98 35.63
N ALA A 162 55.16 24.97 36.93
CA ALA A 162 54.94 26.07 37.84
C ALA A 162 56.18 26.96 37.99
N GLU A 163 55.95 28.24 38.27
CA GLU A 163 56.93 29.17 38.83
C GLU A 163 56.20 30.12 39.79
N ALA A 164 56.94 30.53 40.80
CA ALA A 164 56.52 31.09 42.07
C ALA A 164 56.15 32.60 42.05
N GLY A 165 55.72 33.11 43.22
CA GLY A 165 55.33 34.50 43.48
C GLY A 165 56.46 35.54 43.35
N PRO A 166 56.28 36.77 43.86
CA PRO A 166 56.11 36.98 45.30
C PRO A 166 55.08 38.07 45.67
N GLY A 167 54.69 38.07 46.96
CA GLY A 167 53.89 39.10 47.62
C GLY A 167 53.63 38.73 49.06
#